data_AF-A0A392T8U8-F1
#
_entry.id   AF-A0A392T8U8-F1
#
_cell.length_a   1.000
_cell.length_b   1.000
_cell.length_c   1.000
_cell.angle_alpha   90.00
_cell.angle_beta   90.00
_cell.angle_gamma   90.00
#
_symmetry.space_group_name_H-M   'P 1'
#
loop_
_entity.id
_entity.type
_entity.pdbx_description
1 polymer ?
#
loop_
_entity_poly.entity_id
_entity_poly.type
_entity_poly.pdbx_seq_one_letter_code
_entity_poly.pdbx_strand_id
1 'polypeptide(L)' 'MDKEGGSVSKPPLLTGPDNYDYWKSRMTAFLKSIDSRTWKVVLKGWETPMVLDKDGNKTTVK' A
#
# COMPACT_ATOMS: atom_id res chain seq x y z
N MET A 1 -21.86 -0.85 18.16
CA MET A 1 -20.42 -0.73 17.88
C MET A 1 -20.09 -1.70 16.77
N ASP A 2 -20.20 -1.24 15.54
CA ASP A 2 -19.91 -2.02 14.35
C ASP A 2 -18.44 -2.44 14.38
N LYS A 3 -18.21 -3.76 14.45
CA LYS A 3 -16.88 -4.33 14.38
C LYS A 3 -16.35 -4.12 12.96
N GLU A 4 -15.69 -2.98 12.71
CA GLU A 4 -14.95 -2.69 11.48
C GLU A 4 -13.72 -3.60 11.26
N GLY A 5 -13.60 -4.72 12.00
CA GLY A 5 -12.49 -5.66 11.89
C GLY A 5 -12.55 -6.62 10.70
N GLY A 6 -13.66 -6.66 9.95
CA GLY A 6 -13.87 -7.63 8.87
C GLY A 6 -13.35 -7.17 7.50
N SER A 7 -13.57 -5.91 7.13
CA SER A 7 -13.36 -5.49 5.75
C SER A 7 -11.90 -5.21 5.41
N VAL A 8 -11.41 -5.80 4.32
CA VAL A 8 -10.14 -5.43 3.68
C VAL A 8 -10.30 -4.27 2.69
N SER A 9 -11.50 -3.72 2.54
CA SER A 9 -11.79 -2.59 1.64
C SER A 9 -11.61 -1.22 2.30
N LYS A 10 -11.37 -1.16 3.61
CA LYS A 10 -11.17 0.08 4.36
C LYS A 10 -9.84 0.04 5.12
N PRO A 11 -9.10 1.15 5.18
CA PRO A 11 -7.88 1.23 5.96
C PRO A 11 -8.20 1.16 7.47
N PRO A 12 -7.43 0.42 8.28
CA PRO A 12 -7.61 0.38 9.73
C PRO A 12 -7.13 1.68 10.39
N LEU A 13 -7.75 2.05 11.51
CA LEU A 13 -7.35 3.21 12.30
C LEU A 13 -6.21 2.88 13.28
N LEU A 14 -5.19 3.73 13.33
CA LEU A 14 -4.14 3.67 14.35
C LEU A 14 -4.61 4.48 15.56
N THR A 15 -4.90 3.80 16.67
CA THR A 15 -5.48 4.41 17.87
C THR A 15 -4.49 4.52 19.02
N GLY A 16 -3.34 3.85 18.95
CA GLY A 16 -2.28 3.96 19.94
C GLY A 16 -1.20 2.87 19.80
N PRO A 17 -0.18 2.88 20.67
CA PRO A 17 0.88 1.87 20.65
C PRO A 17 0.36 0.43 20.81
N ASP A 18 -0.63 0.23 21.69
CA ASP A 18 -1.18 -1.09 22.02
C ASP A 18 -1.95 -1.75 20.88
N ASN A 19 -2.37 -0.99 19.86
CA ASN A 19 -3.07 -1.52 18.68
C ASN A 19 -2.18 -1.62 17.45
N TYR A 20 -0.89 -1.29 17.56
CA TYR A 20 0.01 -1.19 16.41
C TYR A 20 0.14 -2.51 15.64
N ASP A 21 0.31 -3.65 16.31
CA ASP A 21 0.49 -4.94 15.63
C ASP A 21 -0.76 -5.37 14.85
N TYR A 22 -1.93 -5.11 15.42
CA TYR A 22 -3.21 -5.31 14.73
C TYR A 22 -3.34 -4.36 13.52
N TRP A 23 -3.09 -3.07 13.73
CA TRP A 23 -3.14 -2.05 12.69
C TRP A 23 -2.19 -2.40 11.53
N LYS A 24 -0.95 -2.77 11.83
CA LYS A 24 0.09 -3.12 10.86
C LYS A 24 -0.34 -4.31 10.02
N SER A 25 -0.88 -5.36 10.66
CA SER A 25 -1.36 -6.55 9.97
C SER A 25 -2.51 -6.23 9.01
N ARG A 26 -3.49 -5.44 9.46
CA ARG A 26 -4.65 -5.03 8.65
C ARG A 26 -4.28 -4.05 7.53
N MET A 27 -3.38 -3.10 7.79
CA MET A 27 -2.91 -2.13 6.80
C MET A 27 -2.11 -2.82 5.70
N THR A 28 -1.29 -3.82 6.08
CA THR A 28 -0.57 -4.66 5.10
C THR A 28 -1.54 -5.40 4.19
N ALA A 29 -2.60 -6.00 4.75
CA ALA A 29 -3.63 -6.69 3.96
C ALA A 29 -4.43 -5.75 3.05
N PHE A 30 -4.83 -4.58 3.56
CA PHE A 30 -5.52 -3.52 2.82
C PHE A 30 -4.71 -3.08 1.60
N LEU A 31 -3.43 -2.73 1.77
CA LEU A 31 -2.56 -2.28 0.69
C LEU A 31 -2.32 -3.38 -0.36
N LYS A 32 -2.11 -4.63 0.08
CA LYS A 32 -1.97 -5.78 -0.82
C LYS A 32 -3.25 -6.06 -1.62
N SER A 33 -4.42 -5.76 -1.05
CA SER A 33 -5.71 -5.93 -1.74
C SER A 33 -5.94 -4.91 -2.87
N ILE A 34 -5.35 -3.72 -2.77
CA ILE A 34 -5.39 -2.69 -3.81
C ILE A 34 -4.44 -3.05 -4.95
N ASP A 35 -3.15 -3.20 -4.63
CA ASP A 35 -2.12 -3.68 -5.55
C ASP A 35 -0.94 -4.17 -4.72
N SER A 36 -0.52 -5.42 -4.94
CA SER A 36 0.68 -5.98 -4.30
C SER A 36 1.96 -5.16 -4.53
N ARG A 37 2.02 -4.38 -5.62
CA ARG A 37 3.11 -3.44 -5.93
C ARG A 37 3.09 -2.22 -5.01
N THR A 38 1.92 -1.76 -4.56
CA THR A 38 1.79 -0.66 -3.60
C THR A 38 2.47 -0.99 -2.28
N TRP A 39 2.32 -2.21 -1.76
CA TRP A 39 3.04 -2.63 -0.55
C TRP A 39 4.55 -2.64 -0.74
N LYS A 40 5.05 -3.05 -1.92
CA LYS A 40 6.49 -3.02 -2.23
C LYS A 40 7.04 -1.59 -2.20
N VAL A 41 6.27 -0.60 -2.66
CA VAL A 41 6.64 0.82 -2.60
C VAL A 41 6.74 1.32 -1.16
N VAL A 42 5.82 0.92 -0.28
CA VAL A 42 5.89 1.27 1.15
C VAL A 42 7.15 0.72 1.81
N LEU A 43 7.57 -0.50 1.44
CA LEU A 43 8.77 -1.13 2.01
C LEU A 43 10.09 -0.60 1.44
N LYS A 44 10.15 -0.33 0.13
CA LYS A 44 11.39 0.02 -0.57
C LYS A 44 11.59 1.52 -0.79
N GLY A 45 10.57 2.32 -0.52
CA GLY A 45 10.49 3.70 -0.97
C GLY A 45 9.86 3.82 -2.36
N TRP A 46 9.31 4.99 -2.65
CA TRP A 46 8.72 5.30 -3.95
C TRP A 46 9.81 5.66 -4.95
N GLU A 47 9.80 4.97 -6.09
CA GLU A 47 10.55 5.36 -7.28
C GLU A 47 9.58 6.00 -8.28
N THR A 48 10.03 7.07 -8.94
CA THR A 48 9.24 7.72 -9.98
C THR A 48 8.91 6.73 -11.10
N PRO A 49 7.63 6.57 -11.50
CA PRO A 49 7.26 5.66 -12.56
C PRO A 49 7.97 6.02 -13.87
N MET A 50 8.58 5.02 -14.50
CA MET A 50 9.25 5.15 -15.79
C MET A 50 8.46 4.41 -16.86
N VAL A 51 8.34 5.01 -18.04
CA VAL A 51 7.79 4.39 -19.24
C VAL A 51 8.95 4.15 -20.20
N LEU A 52 8.95 3.00 -20.84
CA LEU A 52 9.86 2.74 -21.95
C LEU A 52 9.25 3.35 -23.22
N ASP A 53 10.03 4.14 -23.94
CA ASP A 53 9.65 4.57 -25.29
C ASP A 53 9.73 3.39 -26.28
N LYS A 54 9.38 3.65 -27.55
CA LYS A 54 9.40 2.63 -28.62
C LYS A 54 10.80 2.07 -28.89
N ASP A 55 11.84 2.81 -28.50
CA ASP A 55 13.24 2.49 -28.69
C ASP A 55 13.89 1.89 -27.42
N GLY A 56 13.10 1.72 -26.35
CA GLY A 56 13.53 1.12 -25.08
C GLY A 56 14.20 2.08 -24.11
N ASN A 57 14.18 3.39 -24.35
CA ASN A 57 14.73 4.37 -23.42
C ASN A 57 13.77 4.64 -22.26
N LYS A 58 14.34 4.78 -21.05
CA LYS A 58 13.58 5.16 -19.86
C LYS A 58 13.19 6.63 -19.96
N THR A 59 11.88 6.89 -19.94
CA THR A 59 11.30 8.23 -19.90
C THR A 59 10.37 8.36 -18.68
N THR A 60 10.17 9.56 -18.17
CA THR A 60 9.19 9.82 -17.11
C THR A 60 7.77 9.79 -17.66
N VAL A 61 6.81 9.28 -16.88
CA VAL A 61 5.38 9.44 -17.19
C VAL A 61 5.11 10.95 -17.28
N LYS A 62 4.61 11.39 -18.43
CA LYS A 62 4.27 12.79 -18.70
C LYS A 62 2.93 13.18 -18.08
#